data_AF-A0A1F5YY33-F1
#
_entry.id   AF-A0A1F5YY33-F1
#
_cell.length_a   1.000
_cell.length_b   1.000
_cell.length_c   1.000
_cell.angle_alpha   90.00
_cell.angle_beta   90.00
_cell.angle_gamma   90.00
#
_symmetry.space_group_name_H-M   'P 1'
#
loop_
_entity.id
_entity.type
_entity.pdbx_description
1 polymer ?
#
loop_
_entity_poly.entity_id
_entity_poly.type
_entity_poly.pdbx_seq_one_letter_code
_entity_poly.pdbx_strand_id
1 'polypeptide(L)'
;MPNMNKDYPILGKDITWDTIDGDVLLAVEFNSYAKVDGKTVTSIPNFPYATLTIECTKIPQRATLYVTHKLDFQNLWNAYKVRGIQDSEEVLVFWTKKHYKSGLIKLFASIMPKLWIRVCKKGAYKLMTDKNYKPEITGEARFLAESPVIEWKPDVME
;
A
#
# COMPACT_ATOMS: atom_id res chain seq x y z
N MET A 1 -32.87 15.55 16.01
CA MET A 1 -31.40 15.36 16.05
C MET A 1 -30.95 15.06 14.63
N PRO A 2 -30.02 15.82 14.04
CA PRO A 2 -29.62 15.60 12.65
C PRO A 2 -28.74 14.34 12.55
N ASN A 3 -29.09 13.51 11.57
CA ASN A 3 -28.42 12.26 11.21
C ASN A 3 -27.01 12.58 10.67
N MET A 4 -25.96 12.32 11.46
CA MET A 4 -24.57 12.43 11.02
C MET A 4 -24.13 11.12 10.36
N ASN A 5 -24.62 10.86 9.15
CA ASN A 5 -23.91 10.01 8.20
C ASN A 5 -22.99 10.91 7.39
N LYS A 6 -21.75 11.06 7.87
CA LYS A 6 -20.66 11.60 7.08
C LYS A 6 -19.58 10.53 7.04
N ASP A 7 -19.32 10.03 5.84
CA ASP A 7 -18.17 9.22 5.46
C ASP A 7 -16.86 10.01 5.68
N TYR A 8 -16.58 10.36 6.92
CA TYR A 8 -15.28 10.87 7.29
C TYR A 8 -14.33 9.66 7.30
N PRO A 9 -13.20 9.70 6.55
CA PRO A 9 -12.13 8.76 6.84
C PRO A 9 -11.81 8.90 8.34
N ILE A 10 -11.63 7.78 9.05
CA ILE A 10 -11.07 7.83 10.40
C ILE A 10 -9.73 8.56 10.24
N LEU A 11 -9.71 9.84 10.63
CA LEU A 11 -8.49 10.55 10.94
C LEU A 11 -7.92 9.80 12.14
N GLY A 12 -6.78 9.15 11.89
CA GLY A 12 -6.21 8.09 12.71
C GLY A 12 -6.45 8.25 14.20
N LYS A 13 -7.19 7.29 14.77
CA LYS A 13 -6.47 6.45 15.70
C LYS A 13 -5.56 5.59 14.82
N ASP A 14 -4.26 5.85 14.91
CA ASP A 14 -3.21 5.22 14.12
C ASP A 14 -3.47 3.73 13.98
N ILE A 15 -4.00 3.33 12.82
CA ILE A 15 -3.99 1.92 12.46
C ILE A 15 -2.52 1.62 12.18
N THR A 16 -1.93 0.87 13.09
CA THR A 16 -0.54 0.47 12.95
C THR A 16 -0.44 -0.55 11.83
N TRP A 17 0.72 -0.64 11.21
CA TRP A 17 0.99 -1.66 10.20
C TRP A 17 0.62 -3.06 10.71
N ASP A 18 0.78 -3.31 12.02
CA ASP A 18 0.42 -4.57 12.68
C ASP A 18 -1.04 -4.98 12.51
N THR A 19 -1.98 -4.02 12.49
CA THR A 19 -3.41 -4.31 12.30
C THR A 19 -3.69 -4.94 10.93
N ILE A 20 -2.87 -4.62 9.94
CA ILE A 20 -3.03 -5.02 8.55
C ILE A 20 -1.94 -5.99 8.07
N ASP A 21 -1.16 -6.56 8.99
CA ASP A 21 -0.08 -7.52 8.68
C ASP A 21 -0.60 -8.69 7.82
N GLY A 22 -0.01 -8.86 6.64
CA GLY A 22 -0.32 -9.96 5.72
C GLY A 22 -1.62 -9.80 4.93
N ASP A 23 -2.28 -8.65 5.00
CA ASP A 23 -3.41 -8.33 4.12
C ASP A 23 -2.94 -7.67 2.81
N VAL A 24 -3.74 -7.80 1.76
CA VAL A 24 -3.55 -7.03 0.52
C VAL A 24 -4.24 -5.69 0.72
N LEU A 25 -3.52 -4.60 0.45
CA LEU A 25 -4.04 -3.24 0.61
C LEU A 25 -4.20 -2.60 -0.76
N LEU A 26 -5.35 -2.00 -1.01
CA LEU A 26 -5.56 -1.12 -2.16
C LEU A 26 -5.18 0.30 -1.75
N ALA A 27 -4.17 0.88 -2.40
CA ALA A 27 -3.84 2.29 -2.22
C ALA A 27 -4.81 3.15 -3.03
N VAL A 28 -5.55 4.00 -2.32
CA VAL A 28 -6.57 4.90 -2.86
C VAL A 28 -6.00 6.28 -3.12
N GLU A 29 -5.17 6.77 -2.20
CA GLU A 29 -4.63 8.13 -2.27
C GLU A 29 -3.21 8.18 -1.73
N PHE A 30 -2.33 8.87 -2.45
CA PHE A 30 -0.93 9.10 -2.06
C PHE A 30 -0.65 10.59 -1.95
N ASN A 31 -0.42 11.05 -0.72
CA ASN A 31 -0.17 12.45 -0.39
C ASN A 31 1.27 12.62 0.10
N SER A 32 2.09 13.29 -0.71
CA SER A 32 3.52 13.46 -0.44
C SER A 32 3.80 14.73 0.36
N TYR A 33 4.60 14.60 1.43
CA TYR A 33 5.17 15.72 2.19
C TYR A 33 6.65 15.95 1.90
N ALA A 34 7.29 14.98 1.26
CA ALA A 34 8.66 15.07 0.76
C ALA A 34 8.69 15.28 -0.75
N LYS A 35 9.88 15.57 -1.29
CA LYS A 35 10.16 15.66 -2.73
C LYS A 35 11.34 14.79 -3.10
N VAL A 36 11.32 14.26 -4.31
CA VAL A 36 12.45 13.54 -4.92
C VAL A 36 13.02 14.39 -6.04
N ASP A 37 14.33 14.64 -5.99
CA ASP A 37 15.10 15.25 -7.08
C ASP A 37 16.29 14.34 -7.42
N GLY A 38 16.22 13.68 -8.58
CA GLY A 38 17.13 12.60 -8.94
C GLY A 38 17.15 11.50 -7.87
N LYS A 39 18.29 11.36 -7.17
CA LYS A 39 18.49 10.38 -6.09
C LYS A 39 18.27 10.96 -4.68
N THR A 40 18.06 12.27 -4.58
CA THR A 40 17.94 12.98 -3.30
C THR A 40 16.48 13.05 -2.89
N VAL A 41 16.23 12.74 -1.61
CA VAL A 41 14.91 12.91 -0.99
C VAL A 41 15.01 14.05 0.01
N THR A 42 14.21 15.10 -0.18
CA THR A 42 14.11 16.24 0.74
C THR A 42 12.81 16.13 1.51
N SER A 43 12.90 16.09 2.85
CA SER A 43 11.76 15.93 3.75
C SER A 43 11.82 16.93 4.91
N ILE A 44 10.69 17.14 5.56
CA ILE A 44 10.61 17.90 6.81
C ILE A 44 11.15 17.00 7.94
N PRO A 45 12.10 17.46 8.77
CA PRO A 45 12.61 16.68 9.89
C PRO A 45 11.49 16.21 10.83
N ASN A 46 11.57 14.96 11.29
CA ASN A 46 10.59 14.32 12.19
C ASN A 46 9.15 14.25 11.65
N PHE A 47 8.95 14.44 10.34
CA PHE A 47 7.67 14.29 9.68
C PHE A 47 7.70 13.06 8.75
N PRO A 48 6.58 12.33 8.57
CA PRO A 48 6.52 11.28 7.58
C PRO A 48 6.80 11.83 6.17
N TYR A 49 7.35 10.99 5.29
CA TYR A 49 7.57 11.37 3.90
C TYR A 49 6.27 11.55 3.12
N ALA A 50 5.25 10.77 3.48
CA ALA A 50 3.93 10.80 2.87
C ALA A 50 2.87 10.18 3.79
N THR A 51 1.60 10.38 3.43
CA THR A 51 0.47 9.55 3.87
C THR A 51 -0.09 8.76 2.71
N LEU A 52 -0.54 7.54 3.01
CA LEU A 52 -1.17 6.63 2.08
C LEU A 52 -2.55 6.25 2.61
N THR A 53 -3.61 6.62 1.89
CA THR A 53 -4.97 6.15 2.20
C THR A 53 -5.19 4.81 1.53
N ILE A 54 -5.63 3.83 2.31
CA ILE A 54 -5.79 2.44 1.87
C ILE A 54 -7.19 1.89 2.17
N GLU A 55 -7.57 0.89 1.40
CA GLU A 55 -8.66 -0.04 1.67
C GLU A 55 -8.08 -1.45 1.90
N CYS A 56 -8.65 -2.22 2.83
CA CYS A 56 -8.27 -3.60 3.08
C CYS A 56 -9.48 -4.40 3.60
N THR A 57 -9.36 -5.72 3.69
CA THR A 57 -10.47 -6.58 4.13
C THR A 57 -10.64 -6.60 5.65
N LYS A 58 -9.57 -6.32 6.39
CA LYS A 58 -9.55 -6.34 7.86
C LYS A 58 -10.21 -5.11 8.49
N ILE A 59 -10.35 -4.01 7.75
CA ILE A 59 -10.88 -2.75 8.27
C ILE A 59 -12.05 -2.34 7.36
N PRO A 60 -13.26 -2.15 7.89
CA PRO A 60 -14.46 -1.92 7.08
C PRO A 60 -14.49 -0.55 6.38
N GLN A 61 -13.47 0.28 6.59
CA GLN A 61 -13.40 1.64 6.11
C GLN A 61 -11.96 2.02 5.71
N ARG A 62 -11.83 3.10 4.94
CA ARG A 62 -10.52 3.64 4.56
C ARG A 62 -9.71 4.01 5.80
N ALA A 63 -8.43 3.64 5.75
CA ALA A 63 -7.44 3.98 6.76
C ALA A 63 -6.33 4.82 6.14
N THR A 64 -5.73 5.72 6.91
CA THR A 64 -4.56 6.49 6.48
C THR A 64 -3.32 5.99 7.22
N LEU A 65 -2.29 5.63 6.47
CA LEU A 65 -1.03 5.12 6.99
C LEU A 65 0.09 6.14 6.74
N TYR A 66 1.01 6.23 7.68
CA TYR A 66 2.20 7.06 7.52
C TYR A 66 3.34 6.29 6.85
N VAL A 67 3.93 6.92 5.84
CA VAL A 67 5.11 6.42 5.13
C VAL A 67 6.33 7.08 5.74
N THR A 68 6.98 6.39 6.68
CA THR A 68 8.14 6.88 7.43
C THR A 68 9.47 6.37 6.87
N HIS A 69 9.45 5.34 6.04
CA HIS A 69 10.66 4.73 5.47
C HIS A 69 10.98 5.30 4.08
N LYS A 70 12.24 5.69 3.86
CA LYS A 70 12.69 6.35 2.63
C LYS A 70 12.50 5.49 1.38
N LEU A 71 12.78 4.18 1.45
CA LEU A 71 12.63 3.28 0.30
C LEU A 71 11.16 3.18 -0.13
N ASP A 72 10.25 3.05 0.82
CA ASP A 72 8.82 2.92 0.55
C ASP A 72 8.28 4.19 -0.09
N PHE A 73 8.70 5.34 0.44
CA PHE A 73 8.41 6.63 -0.15
C PHE A 73 8.92 6.72 -1.59
N GLN A 74 10.17 6.32 -1.85
CA GLN A 74 10.74 6.36 -3.21
C GLN A 74 9.98 5.44 -4.17
N ASN A 75 9.59 4.24 -3.72
CA ASN A 75 8.82 3.31 -4.54
C ASN A 75 7.41 3.86 -4.84
N LEU A 76 6.72 4.42 -3.84
CA LEU A 76 5.43 5.09 -4.04
C LEU A 76 5.57 6.32 -4.96
N TRP A 77 6.62 7.11 -4.78
CA TRP A 77 6.91 8.25 -5.66
C TRP A 77 7.15 7.80 -7.10
N ASN A 78 7.90 6.72 -7.30
CA ASN A 78 8.12 6.15 -8.62
C ASN A 78 6.81 5.69 -9.26
N ALA A 79 5.93 5.05 -8.48
CA ALA A 79 4.61 4.63 -8.95
C ALA A 79 3.72 5.81 -9.34
N TYR A 80 3.53 6.78 -8.43
CA TYR A 80 2.54 7.85 -8.58
C TYR A 80 3.02 9.09 -9.33
N LYS A 81 4.31 9.43 -9.24
CA LYS A 81 4.85 10.70 -9.76
C LYS A 81 5.78 10.54 -10.96
N VAL A 82 6.63 9.50 -10.97
CA VAL A 82 7.56 9.27 -12.10
C VAL A 82 6.86 8.54 -13.22
N ARG A 83 6.28 7.37 -12.93
CA ARG A 83 5.53 6.58 -13.91
C ARG A 83 4.17 7.21 -14.19
N GLY A 84 3.48 7.63 -13.13
CA GLY A 84 2.08 8.03 -13.19
C GLY A 84 1.19 6.80 -13.31
N ILE A 85 0.23 6.65 -12.39
CA ILE A 85 -0.77 5.59 -12.44
C ILE A 85 -1.84 5.98 -13.46
N GLN A 86 -2.19 5.06 -14.36
CA GLN A 86 -3.24 5.28 -15.36
C GLN A 86 -4.62 4.96 -14.76
N ASP A 87 -5.69 5.50 -15.35
CA ASP A 87 -7.07 5.30 -14.87
C ASP A 87 -7.53 3.82 -14.85
N SER A 88 -6.90 3.00 -15.70
CA SER A 88 -7.09 1.55 -15.83
C SER A 88 -6.22 0.73 -14.88
N GLU A 89 -5.49 1.37 -13.97
CA GLU A 89 -4.54 0.74 -13.07
C GLU A 89 -4.88 1.05 -11.61
N GLU A 90 -4.34 0.23 -10.73
CA GLU A 90 -4.43 0.41 -9.29
C GLU A 90 -3.13 0.00 -8.61
N VAL A 91 -2.86 0.58 -7.45
CA VAL A 91 -1.65 0.28 -6.68
C VAL A 91 -2.03 -0.63 -5.53
N LEU A 92 -1.45 -1.83 -5.54
CA LEU A 92 -1.56 -2.78 -4.45
C LEU A 92 -0.31 -2.69 -3.57
N VAL A 93 -0.54 -2.69 -2.26
CA VAL A 93 0.51 -2.65 -1.26
C VAL A 93 0.42 -3.90 -0.42
N PHE A 94 1.54 -4.60 -0.29
CA PHE A 94 1.67 -5.78 0.54
C PHE A 94 2.71 -5.50 1.61
N TRP A 95 2.37 -5.87 2.83
CA TRP A 95 3.31 -5.82 3.93
C TRP A 95 3.05 -6.94 4.92
N THR A 96 4.13 -7.59 5.36
CA THR A 96 4.05 -8.55 6.45
C THR A 96 5.35 -8.68 7.20
N LYS A 97 5.28 -8.83 8.52
CA LYS A 97 6.44 -9.09 9.37
C LYS A 97 7.05 -10.47 9.14
N LYS A 98 6.25 -11.44 8.67
CA LYS A 98 6.64 -12.85 8.57
C LYS A 98 7.81 -13.07 7.61
N HIS A 99 7.89 -12.27 6.55
CA HIS A 99 8.85 -12.44 5.45
C HIS A 99 10.19 -11.71 5.67
N TYR A 100 10.41 -11.10 6.84
CA TYR A 100 11.68 -10.47 7.15
C TYR A 100 12.74 -11.53 7.52
N LYS A 101 13.85 -11.55 6.78
CA LYS A 101 14.95 -12.53 6.90
C LYS A 101 15.64 -12.60 8.28
N SER A 102 15.56 -11.56 9.11
CA SER A 102 16.28 -11.49 10.40
C SER A 102 15.37 -11.13 11.57
N GLY A 103 15.55 -11.85 12.70
CA GLY A 103 14.76 -11.68 13.93
C GLY A 103 14.87 -10.28 14.57
N LEU A 104 16.02 -9.61 14.46
CA LEU A 104 16.19 -8.24 14.96
C LEU A 104 15.43 -7.22 14.11
N ILE A 105 15.33 -7.45 12.80
CA ILE A 105 14.58 -6.57 11.89
C ILE A 105 13.07 -6.72 12.13
N LYS A 106 12.61 -7.93 12.51
CA LYS A 106 11.20 -8.17 12.88
C LYS A 106 10.73 -7.31 14.06
N LEU A 107 11.62 -6.98 15.00
CA LEU A 107 11.28 -6.20 16.20
C LEU A 107 10.94 -4.72 15.87
N PHE A 108 11.53 -4.17 14.81
CA PHE A 108 11.31 -2.78 14.38
C PHE A 108 10.46 -2.65 13.11
N ALA A 109 10.05 -3.76 12.50
CA ALA A 109 9.32 -3.79 11.23
C ALA A 109 8.01 -2.99 11.24
N SER A 110 7.34 -2.88 12.40
CA SER A 110 6.10 -2.10 12.56
C SER A 110 6.27 -0.59 12.40
N ILE A 111 7.46 -0.08 12.74
CA ILE A 111 7.77 1.35 12.74
C ILE A 111 8.44 1.74 11.41
N MET A 112 9.13 0.77 10.81
CA MET A 112 9.80 0.87 9.51
C MET A 112 9.37 -0.29 8.63
N PRO A 113 8.14 -0.25 8.08
CA PRO A 113 7.77 -1.23 7.07
C PRO A 113 8.72 -1.11 5.88
N LYS A 114 8.79 -2.19 5.11
CA LYS A 114 9.36 -2.20 3.78
C LYS A 114 8.26 -2.74 2.90
N LEU A 115 7.61 -1.85 2.17
CA LEU A 115 6.38 -2.15 1.45
C LEU A 115 6.72 -2.80 0.10
N TRP A 116 6.03 -3.89 -0.21
CA TRP A 116 6.00 -4.39 -1.58
C TRP A 116 4.87 -3.69 -2.33
N ILE A 117 5.26 -2.89 -3.31
CA ILE A 117 4.33 -2.07 -4.10
C ILE A 117 4.21 -2.69 -5.48
N ARG A 118 2.97 -2.91 -5.91
CA ARG A 118 2.63 -3.43 -7.24
C ARG A 118 1.68 -2.47 -7.92
N VAL A 119 1.91 -2.20 -9.19
CA VAL A 119 0.90 -1.59 -10.06
C VAL A 119 0.24 -2.71 -10.83
N CYS A 120 -1.07 -2.85 -10.67
CA CYS A 120 -1.85 -3.88 -11.32
C CYS A 120 -2.93 -3.24 -12.19
N LYS A 121 -3.55 -4.06 -13.05
CA LYS A 121 -4.77 -3.65 -13.75
C LYS A 121 -5.90 -3.49 -12.74
N LYS A 122 -6.80 -2.54 -13.01
CA LYS A 122 -7.96 -2.27 -12.16
C LYS A 122 -8.79 -3.53 -11.95
N GLY A 123 -9.17 -3.79 -10.69
CA GLY A 123 -9.91 -4.99 -10.29
C GLY A 123 -9.05 -6.14 -9.77
N ALA A 124 -7.73 -6.07 -9.86
CA ALA A 124 -6.81 -7.04 -9.26
C ALA A 124 -7.01 -7.16 -7.73
N TYR A 125 -7.26 -6.06 -7.03
CA TYR A 125 -7.57 -6.04 -5.60
C TYR A 125 -8.79 -6.90 -5.28
N LYS A 126 -9.89 -6.69 -6.03
CA LYS A 126 -11.11 -7.48 -5.84
C LYS A 126 -10.87 -8.95 -6.15
N LEU A 127 -10.12 -9.26 -7.20
CA LEU A 127 -9.74 -10.64 -7.54
C LEU A 127 -8.92 -11.33 -6.43
N MET A 128 -8.01 -10.60 -5.78
CA MET A 128 -7.15 -11.14 -4.72
C MET A 128 -7.87 -11.28 -3.38
N THR A 129 -8.87 -10.45 -3.11
CA THR A 129 -9.52 -10.37 -1.79
C THR A 129 -10.90 -11.02 -1.74
N ASP A 130 -11.63 -11.08 -2.86
CA ASP A 130 -12.95 -11.69 -2.94
C ASP A 130 -12.86 -13.15 -3.38
N LYS A 131 -13.12 -14.07 -2.43
CA LYS A 131 -13.19 -15.51 -2.70
C LYS A 131 -14.36 -15.90 -3.61
N ASN A 132 -15.36 -15.04 -3.76
CA ASN A 132 -16.58 -15.26 -4.52
C ASN A 132 -16.63 -14.41 -5.81
N TYR A 133 -15.49 -13.87 -6.26
CA TYR A 133 -15.44 -13.00 -7.44
C TYR A 133 -16.05 -13.68 -8.67
N LYS A 134 -16.99 -12.98 -9.34
CA LYS A 134 -17.63 -13.42 -10.59
C LYS A 134 -17.33 -12.43 -11.72
N PRO A 135 -17.09 -12.91 -12.96
CA PRO A 135 -17.10 -14.31 -13.39
C PRO A 135 -15.93 -15.10 -12.81
N GLU A 136 -16.09 -16.41 -12.68
CA GLU A 136 -15.00 -17.32 -12.31
C GLU A 136 -13.95 -17.26 -13.43
N ILE A 137 -12.90 -16.47 -13.22
CA ILE A 137 -11.80 -16.37 -14.16
C ILE A 137 -10.93 -17.62 -13.93
N THR A 138 -10.83 -18.47 -14.94
CA THR A 138 -10.02 -19.70 -14.88
C THR A 138 -8.52 -19.37 -14.73
N GLY A 139 -7.73 -20.36 -14.27
CA GLY A 139 -6.38 -20.17 -13.70
C GLY A 139 -5.46 -19.19 -14.43
N GLU A 140 -5.28 -19.31 -15.74
CA GLU A 140 -4.38 -18.43 -16.51
C GLU A 140 -4.90 -16.99 -16.60
N ALA A 141 -6.18 -16.80 -16.89
CA ALA A 141 -6.76 -15.47 -17.01
C ALA A 141 -6.80 -14.75 -15.64
N ARG A 142 -6.98 -15.50 -14.55
CA ARG A 142 -6.83 -14.96 -13.18
C ARG A 142 -5.39 -14.57 -12.89
N PHE A 143 -4.44 -15.44 -13.20
CA PHE A 143 -3.01 -15.16 -13.03
C PHE A 143 -2.57 -13.92 -13.81
N LEU A 144 -3.00 -13.78 -15.06
CA LEU A 144 -2.69 -12.61 -15.91
C LEU A 144 -3.36 -11.32 -15.41
N ALA A 145 -4.53 -11.42 -14.79
CA ALA A 145 -5.22 -10.27 -14.20
C ALA A 145 -4.59 -9.84 -12.87
N GLU A 146 -4.08 -10.78 -12.09
CA GLU A 146 -3.37 -10.54 -10.82
C GLU A 146 -1.89 -10.13 -11.03
N SER A 147 -1.33 -10.43 -12.20
CA SER A 147 0.06 -10.13 -12.53
C SER A 147 0.32 -8.61 -12.54
N PRO A 148 1.37 -8.14 -11.83
CA PRO A 148 1.71 -6.73 -11.82
C PRO A 148 2.23 -6.28 -13.19
N VAL A 149 1.84 -5.07 -13.59
CA VAL A 149 2.46 -4.36 -14.71
C VAL A 149 3.89 -3.95 -14.35
N ILE A 150 4.09 -3.54 -13.10
CA ILE A 150 5.40 -3.25 -12.52
C ILE A 150 5.35 -3.51 -11.00
N GLU A 151 6.47 -3.94 -10.43
CA GLU A 151 6.58 -4.14 -9.00
C GLU A 151 7.91 -3.63 -8.42
N TRP A 152 7.83 -3.14 -7.18
CA TRP A 152 8.97 -2.80 -6.34
C TRP A 152 8.91 -3.67 -5.09
N LYS A 153 9.62 -4.80 -5.13
CA LYS A 153 9.77 -5.72 -4.00
C LYS A 153 11.02 -5.35 -3.19
N PRO A 154 10.92 -5.13 -1.87
CA PRO A 154 12.10 -4.91 -1.03
C PRO A 154 12.95 -6.18 -0.88
N ASP A 155 14.28 -6.07 -0.94
CA ASP A 155 15.23 -7.21 -0.82
C ASP A 155 15.13 -7.99 0.51
N VAL A 156 14.51 -7.38 1.53
CA VAL A 156 14.33 -8.00 2.85
C VAL A 156 13.20 -9.01 2.89
N MET A 157 12.30 -8.98 1.91
CA MET A 157 11.16 -9.89 1.81
C MET A 157 11.57 -11.10 0.96
N GLU A 158 11.43 -12.29 1.54
CA GLU A 158 11.50 -13.57 0.80
C GLU A 158 10.30 -13.76 -0.13
#